data_AF-A0A7X3A6W1-F1
#
_entry.id   AF-A0A7X3A6W1-F1
#
_cell.length_a   1.000
_cell.length_b   1.000
_cell.length_c   1.000
_cell.angle_alpha   90.00
_cell.angle_beta   90.00
_cell.angle_gamma   90.00
#
_symmetry.space_group_name_H-M   'P 1'
#
loop_
_entity.id
_entity.type
_entity.pdbx_description
1 polymer ?
#
loop_
_entity_poly.entity_id
_entity_poly.type
_entity_poly.pdbx_seq_one_letter_code
_entity_poly.pdbx_strand_id
1 'polypeptide(L)'
;MGSEFYTYRLNSSTGNLVIDGQLTEIASRQPFFKEYSIPTTGHPEGYTYGWVWNDDTNLYVVIDFTPDNTMDGDADYSKVYVKTSSGVKEYKASVPETTWGRPFFIYTDKVAYQHKVYEYQIPLDDIGIADNQTELDLAFEAYGTAAISASASDNDNHAGVDGRDFFLTWSIKAADDEGICQPGPL
;
A
#
# COMPACT_ATOMS: atom_id res chain seq x y z
N MET A 1 -5.55 19.18 -5.35
CA MET A 1 -5.66 17.81 -5.89
C MET A 1 -5.70 16.90 -4.68
N GLY A 2 -6.82 16.22 -4.45
CA GLY A 2 -7.04 15.44 -3.23
C GLY A 2 -6.33 14.10 -3.34
N SER A 3 -5.69 13.64 -2.26
CA SER A 3 -5.31 12.24 -2.15
C SER A 3 -6.58 11.42 -1.92
N GLU A 4 -6.85 10.48 -2.81
CA GLU A 4 -7.95 9.52 -2.65
C GLU A 4 -7.46 8.32 -1.84
N PHE A 5 -8.30 7.83 -0.93
CA PHE A 5 -8.05 6.64 -0.12
C PHE A 5 -9.11 5.60 -0.52
N TYR A 6 -8.74 4.33 -0.50
CA TYR A 6 -9.67 3.22 -0.60
C TYR A 6 -10.41 3.03 0.73
N THR A 7 -11.73 2.95 0.70
CA THR A 7 -12.50 2.63 1.90
C THR A 7 -12.60 1.12 2.10
N TYR A 8 -11.96 0.61 3.15
CA TYR A 8 -12.08 -0.76 3.62
C TYR A 8 -13.09 -0.83 4.76
N ARG A 9 -14.15 -1.62 4.60
CA ARG A 9 -15.10 -1.90 5.67
C ARG A 9 -14.54 -2.99 6.59
N LEU A 10 -14.35 -2.68 7.86
CA LEU A 10 -13.90 -3.63 8.88
C LEU A 10 -14.80 -4.86 8.89
N ASN A 11 -14.18 -6.04 8.99
CA ASN A 11 -14.82 -7.34 8.97
C ASN A 11 -15.58 -7.69 7.68
N SER A 12 -15.39 -6.94 6.59
CA SER A 12 -15.90 -7.31 5.26
C SER A 12 -15.18 -8.54 4.69
N SER A 13 -13.94 -8.75 5.12
CA SER A 13 -13.16 -9.97 4.93
C SER A 13 -12.42 -10.28 6.23
N THR A 14 -12.50 -11.52 6.71
CA THR A 14 -11.89 -11.90 8.00
C THR A 14 -10.91 -13.05 7.86
N GLY A 15 -10.01 -13.19 8.83
CA GLY A 15 -9.01 -14.24 8.88
C GLY A 15 -7.73 -13.78 9.56
N ASN A 16 -6.72 -14.64 9.54
CA ASN A 16 -5.38 -14.35 10.05
C ASN A 16 -4.38 -14.37 8.87
N LEU A 17 -3.19 -13.80 9.06
CA LEU A 17 -2.04 -13.93 8.16
C LEU A 17 -0.84 -14.42 8.96
N VAL A 18 -0.17 -15.46 8.47
CA VAL A 18 1.17 -15.81 8.94
C VAL A 18 2.18 -15.14 8.02
N ILE A 19 3.08 -14.32 8.58
CA ILE A 19 4.15 -13.67 7.78
C ILE A 19 5.25 -14.69 7.48
N ASP A 20 5.10 -15.43 6.40
CA ASP A 20 6.03 -16.49 5.98
C ASP A 20 6.34 -16.50 4.48
N GLY A 21 5.73 -15.63 3.68
CA GLY A 21 5.93 -15.57 2.23
C GLY A 21 5.22 -16.67 1.48
N GLN A 22 4.24 -17.34 2.10
CA GLN A 22 3.34 -18.28 1.47
C GLN A 22 1.96 -17.65 1.33
N LEU A 23 1.50 -17.50 0.10
CA LEU A 23 0.25 -16.78 -0.20
C LEU A 23 -1.01 -17.67 -0.10
N THR A 24 -1.04 -18.63 0.82
CA THR A 24 -2.14 -19.61 0.91
C THR A 24 -3.45 -18.96 1.38
N GLU A 25 -3.34 -17.95 2.22
CA GLU A 25 -4.43 -17.20 2.85
C GLU A 25 -5.20 -16.37 1.83
N ILE A 26 -4.54 -15.98 0.73
CA ILE A 26 -5.13 -15.21 -0.36
C ILE A 26 -5.51 -16.06 -1.58
N ALA A 27 -5.19 -17.36 -1.60
CA ALA A 27 -5.37 -18.22 -2.78
C ALA A 27 -6.81 -18.29 -3.31
N SER A 28 -7.81 -18.08 -2.45
CA SER A 28 -9.24 -18.03 -2.83
C SER A 28 -9.86 -16.63 -2.69
N ARG A 29 -9.06 -15.60 -2.35
CA ARG A 29 -9.52 -14.23 -2.13
C ARG A 29 -9.38 -13.40 -3.40
N GLN A 30 -10.39 -12.58 -3.67
CA GLN A 30 -10.26 -11.54 -4.69
C GLN A 30 -9.38 -10.40 -4.16
N PRO A 31 -8.53 -9.79 -5.01
CA PRO A 31 -7.79 -8.59 -4.65
C PRO A 31 -8.74 -7.47 -4.23
N PHE A 32 -8.36 -6.73 -3.20
CA PHE A 32 -8.99 -5.48 -2.78
C PHE A 32 -8.74 -4.36 -3.79
N PHE A 33 -7.54 -4.31 -4.38
CA PHE A 33 -7.22 -3.47 -5.54
C PHE A 33 -6.36 -4.24 -6.55
N LYS A 34 -6.34 -3.75 -7.78
CA LYS A 34 -5.50 -4.25 -8.87
C LYS A 34 -5.14 -3.09 -9.80
N GLU A 35 -3.88 -2.69 -9.82
CA GLU A 35 -3.42 -1.54 -10.59
C GLU A 35 -2.39 -1.92 -11.65
N TYR A 36 -2.54 -1.43 -12.88
CA TYR A 36 -1.58 -1.70 -13.95
C TYR A 36 -0.40 -0.73 -13.87
N SER A 37 0.80 -1.24 -13.69
CA SER A 37 2.02 -0.46 -13.50
C SER A 37 2.95 -0.56 -14.70
N ILE A 38 3.45 0.59 -15.16
CA ILE A 38 4.41 0.70 -16.27
C ILE A 38 5.76 1.20 -15.72
N PRO A 39 6.78 0.35 -15.58
CA PRO A 39 8.14 0.73 -15.24
C PRO A 39 8.72 1.84 -16.12
N THR A 40 9.53 2.74 -15.54
CA THR A 40 10.40 3.64 -16.32
C THR A 40 11.75 3.01 -16.68
N THR A 41 11.97 1.77 -16.23
CA THR A 41 13.23 1.02 -16.35
C THR A 41 13.05 -0.19 -17.27
N GLY A 42 14.07 -1.06 -17.38
CA GLY A 42 13.98 -2.31 -18.14
C GLY A 42 13.14 -3.42 -17.51
N HIS A 43 12.39 -3.10 -16.45
CA HIS A 43 11.51 -4.02 -15.74
C HIS A 43 10.23 -4.34 -16.55
N PRO A 44 9.60 -5.49 -16.32
CA PRO A 44 8.36 -5.87 -16.98
C PRO A 44 7.19 -4.98 -16.53
N GLU A 45 6.35 -4.57 -17.48
CA GLU A 45 5.02 -4.07 -17.15
C GLU A 45 4.19 -5.17 -16.49
N GLY A 46 3.34 -4.81 -15.54
CA GLY A 46 2.61 -5.79 -14.76
C GLY A 46 1.54 -5.16 -13.88
N TYR A 47 0.71 -6.00 -13.29
CA TYR A 47 -0.26 -5.55 -12.31
C TYR A 47 0.32 -5.63 -10.90
N THR A 48 0.05 -4.61 -10.10
CA THR A 48 0.21 -4.69 -8.65
C THR A 48 -1.12 -5.07 -8.04
N TYR A 49 -1.12 -6.08 -7.18
CA TYR A 49 -2.32 -6.56 -6.50
C TYR A 49 -2.22 -6.31 -5.01
N GLY A 50 -3.33 -5.91 -4.39
CA GLY A 50 -3.43 -5.79 -2.94
C GLY A 50 -4.59 -6.59 -2.39
N TRP A 51 -4.40 -7.22 -1.23
CA TRP A 51 -5.46 -7.85 -0.45
C TRP A 51 -5.50 -7.25 0.93
N VAL A 52 -6.71 -7.02 1.44
CA VAL A 52 -6.95 -6.46 2.78
C VAL A 52 -7.99 -7.29 3.50
N TRP A 53 -7.70 -7.66 4.73
CA TRP A 53 -8.65 -8.28 5.66
C TRP A 53 -8.24 -7.97 7.09
N ASN A 54 -9.10 -8.26 8.06
CA ASN A 54 -8.73 -8.09 9.47
C ASN A 54 -9.30 -9.21 10.35
N ASP A 55 -8.71 -9.39 11.52
CA ASP A 55 -9.38 -10.02 12.66
C ASP A 55 -9.67 -8.95 13.73
N ASP A 56 -9.96 -9.39 14.96
CA ASP A 56 -10.25 -8.50 16.08
C ASP A 56 -9.01 -7.75 16.59
N THR A 57 -7.80 -8.13 16.15
CA THR A 57 -6.52 -7.61 16.68
C THR A 57 -5.69 -6.89 15.64
N ASN A 58 -5.68 -7.36 14.38
CA ASN A 58 -4.80 -6.85 13.34
C ASN A 58 -5.54 -6.60 12.02
N LEU A 59 -5.08 -5.57 11.32
CA LEU A 59 -5.26 -5.40 9.88
C LEU A 59 -4.16 -6.16 9.16
N TYR A 60 -4.54 -6.98 8.19
CA TYR A 60 -3.65 -7.74 7.34
C TYR A 60 -3.67 -7.19 5.92
N VAL A 61 -2.48 -6.99 5.35
CA VAL A 61 -2.32 -6.51 3.98
C VAL A 61 -1.29 -7.38 3.27
N VAL A 62 -1.59 -7.78 2.04
CA VAL A 62 -0.61 -8.38 1.13
C VAL A 62 -0.52 -7.53 -0.12
N ILE A 63 0.69 -7.19 -0.54
CA ILE A 63 0.97 -6.47 -1.79
C ILE A 63 1.87 -7.34 -2.67
N ASP A 64 1.35 -7.76 -3.82
CA ASP A 64 2.06 -8.51 -4.85
C ASP A 64 2.50 -7.53 -5.95
N PHE A 65 3.77 -7.12 -5.90
CA PHE A 65 4.35 -6.11 -6.79
C PHE A 65 5.06 -6.78 -7.97
N THR A 66 4.26 -7.35 -8.87
CA THR A 66 4.76 -8.14 -10.02
C THR A 66 5.74 -7.43 -10.97
N PRO A 67 5.74 -6.09 -11.15
CA PRO A 67 6.76 -5.43 -11.99
C PRO A 67 8.19 -5.52 -11.45
N ASP A 68 8.37 -5.66 -10.13
CA ASP A 68 9.70 -5.63 -9.53
C ASP A 68 10.29 -7.03 -9.37
N ASN A 69 11.06 -7.43 -10.37
CA ASN A 69 11.73 -8.71 -10.46
C ASN A 69 13.20 -8.66 -10.02
N THR A 70 13.59 -7.67 -9.22
CA THR A 70 14.96 -7.55 -8.69
C THR A 70 14.95 -7.60 -7.17
N MET A 71 16.01 -8.15 -6.57
CA MET A 71 16.20 -8.17 -5.11
C MET A 71 17.26 -7.14 -4.72
N ASP A 72 16.89 -5.87 -4.60
CA ASP A 72 17.83 -4.77 -4.32
C ASP A 72 17.90 -4.38 -2.83
N GLY A 73 17.94 -5.41 -1.97
CA GLY A 73 18.27 -5.26 -0.55
C GLY A 73 17.42 -4.19 0.17
N ASP A 74 18.10 -3.25 0.82
CA ASP A 74 17.52 -2.28 1.74
C ASP A 74 16.81 -1.09 1.07
N ALA A 75 16.93 -0.93 -0.25
CA ALA A 75 16.36 0.21 -0.97
C ALA A 75 14.87 0.05 -1.29
N ASP A 76 14.42 -1.19 -1.47
CA ASP A 76 13.03 -1.50 -1.82
C ASP A 76 12.14 -1.46 -0.57
N TYR A 77 10.97 -0.88 -0.71
CA TYR A 77 9.99 -0.82 0.37
C TYR A 77 8.57 -0.80 -0.15
N SER A 78 7.65 -1.14 0.75
CA SER A 78 6.25 -0.83 0.56
C SER A 78 5.73 -0.14 1.81
N LYS A 79 4.64 0.61 1.66
CA LYS A 79 3.95 1.27 2.76
C LYS A 79 2.45 1.08 2.66
N VAL A 80 1.84 0.89 3.82
CA VAL A 80 0.40 1.01 4.02
C VAL A 80 0.14 2.31 4.77
N TYR A 81 -0.76 3.11 4.24
CA TYR A 81 -1.21 4.35 4.86
C TYR A 81 -2.62 4.16 5.41
N VAL A 82 -2.85 4.57 6.65
CA VAL A 82 -4.19 4.55 7.25
C VAL A 82 -4.54 5.96 7.69
N LYS A 83 -5.62 6.51 7.13
CA LYS A 83 -6.14 7.81 7.54
C LYS A 83 -7.01 7.63 8.79
N THR A 84 -6.63 8.34 9.84
CA THR A 84 -7.31 8.36 11.14
C THR A 84 -7.79 9.78 11.45
N SER A 85 -8.56 9.93 12.53
CA SER A 85 -8.98 11.24 13.03
C SER A 85 -7.80 12.12 13.48
N SER A 86 -6.65 11.52 13.80
CA SER A 86 -5.43 12.23 14.22
C SER A 86 -4.44 12.52 13.09
N GLY A 87 -4.77 12.14 11.85
CA GLY A 87 -3.90 12.30 10.68
C GLY A 87 -3.67 10.99 9.91
N VAL A 88 -2.64 10.94 9.07
CA VAL A 88 -2.29 9.73 8.31
C VAL A 88 -1.15 9.01 9.02
N LYS A 89 -1.36 7.74 9.36
CA LYS A 89 -0.32 6.83 9.86
C LYS A 89 0.32 6.09 8.70
N GLU A 90 1.63 5.88 8.78
CA GLU A 90 2.45 5.19 7.79
C GLU A 90 3.03 3.90 8.41
N TYR A 91 2.86 2.78 7.70
CA TYR A 91 3.38 1.48 8.08
C TYR A 91 4.30 0.98 6.97
N LYS A 92 5.61 1.10 7.20
CA LYS A 92 6.64 0.73 6.22
C LYS A 92 7.12 -0.71 6.43
N ALA A 93 7.33 -1.42 5.33
CA ALA A 93 8.05 -2.69 5.30
C ALA A 93 9.19 -2.61 4.28
N SER A 94 10.39 -2.97 4.70
CA SER A 94 11.60 -3.09 3.89
C SER A 94 12.48 -4.19 4.48
N VAL A 95 13.63 -4.48 3.85
CA VAL A 95 14.59 -5.45 4.42
C VAL A 95 15.05 -5.07 5.84
N PRO A 96 15.41 -3.79 6.12
CA PRO A 96 15.79 -3.38 7.47
C PRO A 96 14.60 -3.06 8.41
N GLU A 97 13.41 -2.75 7.88
CA GLU A 97 12.26 -2.32 8.67
C GLU A 97 11.14 -3.36 8.61
N THR A 98 11.05 -4.19 9.66
CA THR A 98 10.14 -5.35 9.69
C THR A 98 9.09 -5.34 10.80
N THR A 99 8.89 -4.18 11.44
CA THR A 99 7.99 -4.04 12.61
C THR A 99 6.56 -4.44 12.30
N TRP A 100 6.02 -4.01 11.15
CA TRP A 100 4.62 -4.21 10.78
C TRP A 100 4.44 -5.09 9.54
N GLY A 101 5.53 -5.52 8.91
CA GLY A 101 5.48 -6.31 7.69
C GLY A 101 6.85 -6.76 7.24
N ARG A 102 6.91 -7.62 6.23
CA ARG A 102 8.17 -8.14 5.69
C ARG A 102 8.12 -8.28 4.18
N PRO A 103 9.19 -7.92 3.45
CA PRO A 103 9.31 -8.23 2.03
C PRO A 103 9.74 -9.67 1.81
N PHE A 104 9.32 -10.22 0.68
CA PHE A 104 9.67 -11.52 0.15
C PHE A 104 9.99 -11.41 -1.32
N PHE A 105 10.84 -12.31 -1.80
CA PHE A 105 11.19 -12.42 -3.21
C PHE A 105 10.86 -13.84 -3.68
N ILE A 106 9.66 -14.02 -4.21
CA ILE A 106 9.03 -15.33 -4.40
C ILE A 106 8.35 -15.44 -5.76
N TYR A 107 7.95 -16.66 -6.12
CA TYR A 107 7.03 -16.90 -7.22
C TYR A 107 5.59 -16.83 -6.71
N THR A 108 4.71 -16.29 -7.53
CA THR A 108 3.25 -16.35 -7.36
C THR A 108 2.62 -16.91 -8.63
N ASP A 109 1.31 -17.13 -8.63
CA ASP A 109 0.56 -17.55 -9.82
C ASP A 109 0.34 -16.39 -10.82
N LYS A 110 0.80 -15.17 -10.51
CA LYS A 110 0.54 -13.97 -11.33
C LYS A 110 1.53 -13.79 -12.48
N VAL A 111 2.80 -14.13 -12.28
CA VAL A 111 3.87 -13.97 -13.27
C VAL A 111 4.88 -15.12 -13.19
N ALA A 112 5.58 -15.38 -14.31
CA ALA A 112 6.48 -16.53 -14.45
C ALA A 112 7.89 -16.33 -13.88
N TYR A 113 8.13 -15.26 -13.12
CA TYR A 113 9.43 -14.89 -12.56
C TYR A 113 9.28 -14.50 -11.09
N GLN A 114 10.40 -14.54 -10.34
CA GLN A 114 10.42 -14.07 -8.96
C GLN A 114 10.28 -12.56 -8.91
N HIS A 115 9.48 -12.07 -7.97
CA HIS A 115 9.21 -10.65 -7.78
C HIS A 115 8.93 -10.35 -6.31
N LYS A 116 8.79 -9.05 -6.01
CA LYS A 116 8.56 -8.55 -4.66
C LYS A 116 7.13 -8.78 -4.20
N VAL A 117 7.00 -9.35 -3.01
CA VAL A 117 5.74 -9.49 -2.28
C VAL A 117 5.94 -8.94 -0.86
N TYR A 118 4.96 -8.21 -0.34
CA TYR A 118 5.01 -7.66 1.01
C TYR A 118 3.81 -8.16 1.80
N GLU A 119 4.06 -8.69 2.99
CA GLU A 119 3.02 -9.12 3.94
C GLU A 119 3.05 -8.21 5.16
N TYR A 120 1.89 -7.75 5.61
CA TYR A 120 1.73 -6.86 6.75
C TYR A 120 0.81 -7.45 7.81
N GLN A 121 1.18 -7.21 9.06
CA GLN A 121 0.34 -7.41 10.24
C GLN A 121 0.43 -6.12 11.07
N ILE A 122 -0.60 -5.28 10.94
CA ILE A 122 -0.67 -3.98 11.60
C ILE A 122 -1.67 -4.08 12.76
N PRO A 123 -1.24 -3.90 14.03
CA PRO A 123 -2.16 -3.95 15.16
C PRO A 123 -3.22 -2.85 15.05
N LEU A 124 -4.50 -3.20 15.23
CA LEU A 124 -5.60 -2.24 15.21
C LEU A 124 -5.48 -1.19 16.32
N ASP A 125 -4.94 -1.59 17.48
CA ASP A 125 -4.60 -0.69 18.58
C ASP A 125 -3.56 0.36 18.17
N ASP A 126 -2.58 -0.03 17.35
CA ASP A 126 -1.54 0.88 16.84
C ASP A 126 -2.09 1.81 15.75
N ILE A 127 -3.15 1.42 15.03
CA ILE A 127 -3.93 2.33 14.16
C ILE A 127 -4.68 3.35 15.02
N GLY A 128 -5.19 2.94 16.18
CA GLY A 128 -6.01 3.79 17.05
C GLY A 128 -7.43 3.93 16.52
N ILE A 129 -8.02 2.81 16.09
CA ILE A 129 -9.42 2.76 15.66
C ILE A 129 -10.34 3.11 16.84
N ALA A 130 -11.40 3.88 16.58
CA ALA A 130 -12.42 4.14 17.60
C ALA A 130 -13.33 2.91 17.78
N ASP A 131 -13.88 2.71 18.98
CA ASP A 131 -14.73 1.55 19.33
C ASP A 131 -15.93 1.34 18.38
N ASN A 132 -16.41 2.40 17.74
CA ASN A 132 -17.54 2.38 16.80
C ASN A 132 -17.13 2.61 15.34
N GLN A 133 -15.82 2.66 15.04
CA GLN A 133 -15.34 2.80 13.68
C GLN A 133 -15.61 1.51 12.92
N THR A 134 -16.20 1.62 11.72
CA THR A 134 -16.58 0.47 10.89
C THR A 134 -15.84 0.45 9.56
N GLU A 135 -15.09 1.50 9.26
CA GLU A 135 -14.40 1.70 7.99
C GLU A 135 -13.01 2.30 8.24
N LEU A 136 -12.05 1.91 7.41
CA LEU A 136 -10.70 2.46 7.32
C LEU A 136 -10.49 3.04 5.93
N ASP A 137 -9.90 4.23 5.88
CA ASP A 137 -9.41 4.83 4.64
C ASP A 137 -7.94 4.44 4.46
N LEU A 138 -7.65 3.67 3.42
CA LEU A 138 -6.35 3.05 3.15
C LEU A 138 -5.72 3.58 1.86
N ALA A 139 -4.40 3.74 1.85
CA ALA A 139 -3.63 3.95 0.63
C ALA A 139 -2.35 3.11 0.67
N PHE A 140 -1.78 2.85 -0.50
CA PHE A 140 -0.67 1.90 -0.66
C PHE A 140 0.42 2.50 -1.54
N GLU A 141 1.66 2.19 -1.21
CA GLU A 141 2.85 2.53 -1.99
C GLU A 141 3.73 1.28 -2.07
N ALA A 142 4.30 0.99 -3.25
CA ALA A 142 5.48 0.15 -3.35
C ALA A 142 6.50 0.83 -4.23
N TYR A 143 7.73 0.82 -3.74
CA TYR A 143 8.88 1.38 -4.40
C TYR A 143 9.96 0.31 -4.47
N GLY A 144 10.55 0.19 -5.65
CA GLY A 144 11.75 -0.59 -5.88
C GLY A 144 12.33 -0.27 -7.25
N THR A 145 13.28 -1.09 -7.68
CA THR A 145 14.05 -0.91 -8.93
C THR A 145 13.18 -0.90 -10.19
N ALA A 146 11.96 -1.43 -10.12
CA ALA A 146 10.97 -1.24 -11.18
C ALA A 146 10.70 0.24 -11.50
N ALA A 147 10.87 1.15 -10.54
CA ALA A 147 10.71 2.60 -10.68
C ALA A 147 9.54 2.95 -11.61
N ILE A 148 8.33 2.60 -11.18
CA ILE A 148 7.10 2.75 -11.96
C ILE A 148 6.92 4.23 -12.39
N SER A 149 6.36 4.46 -13.58
CA SER A 149 5.93 5.79 -14.00
C SER A 149 4.52 6.06 -13.50
N ALA A 150 4.22 7.31 -13.13
CA ALA A 150 2.87 7.77 -12.78
C ALA A 150 1.85 7.71 -13.94
N SER A 151 2.20 7.10 -15.07
CA SER A 151 1.30 6.79 -16.19
C SER A 151 0.77 5.35 -16.17
N ALA A 152 0.88 4.65 -15.03
CA ALA A 152 0.01 3.52 -14.70
C ALA A 152 -1.45 3.88 -15.08
N SER A 153 -2.09 3.07 -15.91
CA SER A 153 -3.38 3.47 -16.51
C SER A 153 -4.49 3.42 -15.48
N ASP A 154 -5.10 4.58 -15.23
CA ASP A 154 -6.40 4.78 -14.60
C ASP A 154 -7.40 3.75 -15.14
N ASN A 155 -7.77 2.81 -14.28
CA ASN A 155 -8.74 1.75 -14.61
C ASN A 155 -10.14 2.06 -14.08
N ASP A 156 -10.33 3.25 -13.51
CA ASP A 156 -11.62 3.75 -13.10
C ASP A 156 -12.14 4.80 -14.11
N ASN A 157 -13.44 5.08 -14.07
CA ASN A 157 -14.08 5.96 -15.06
C ASN A 157 -13.90 7.46 -14.72
N HIS A 158 -13.01 7.82 -13.79
CA HIS A 158 -12.59 9.20 -13.59
C HIS A 158 -11.56 9.61 -14.63
N ALA A 159 -11.26 10.90 -14.67
CA ALA A 159 -10.30 11.46 -15.60
C ALA A 159 -9.19 12.12 -14.79
N GLY A 160 -8.00 11.51 -14.81
CA GLY A 160 -6.79 12.05 -14.21
C GLY A 160 -6.14 11.06 -13.25
N VAL A 161 -4.82 11.19 -13.07
CA VAL A 161 -4.10 10.37 -12.07
C VAL A 161 -4.63 10.74 -10.68
N ASP A 162 -5.36 9.83 -10.04
CA ASP A 162 -5.97 10.05 -8.72
C ASP A 162 -5.39 9.07 -7.69
N GLY A 163 -5.78 9.21 -6.41
CA GLY A 163 -5.14 8.46 -5.32
C GLY A 163 -5.46 6.96 -5.27
N ARG A 164 -6.22 6.44 -6.24
CA ARG A 164 -6.38 5.01 -6.49
C ARG A 164 -5.30 4.46 -7.41
N ASP A 165 -4.63 5.32 -8.17
CA ASP A 165 -3.44 4.96 -8.93
C ASP A 165 -2.24 4.79 -8.00
N PHE A 166 -1.48 3.72 -8.20
CA PHE A 166 -0.31 3.38 -7.41
C PHE A 166 0.66 4.58 -7.31
N PHE A 167 0.75 5.20 -6.13
CA PHE A 167 1.59 6.38 -5.92
C PHE A 167 3.07 5.99 -6.05
N LEU A 168 3.77 6.58 -7.03
CA LEU A 168 5.19 6.86 -6.87
C LEU A 168 5.34 8.30 -6.44
N THR A 169 5.72 8.45 -5.17
CA THR A 169 6.21 9.67 -4.53
C THR A 169 5.67 10.98 -5.09
N TRP A 170 4.63 11.51 -4.45
CA TRP A 170 4.77 12.83 -3.85
C TRP A 170 4.61 12.66 -2.36
N SER A 171 5.65 13.02 -1.60
CA SER A 171 5.58 13.09 -0.15
C SER A 171 4.28 13.80 0.24
N ILE A 172 3.43 13.12 1.00
CA ILE A 172 2.45 13.82 1.83
C ILE A 172 3.33 14.69 2.73
N LYS A 173 3.48 15.97 2.40
CA LYS A 173 3.78 16.95 3.42
C LYS A 173 2.60 16.85 4.37
N ALA A 174 2.79 16.13 5.47
CA ALA A 174 1.95 16.24 6.64
C ALA A 174 1.73 17.74 6.81
N ALA A 175 0.47 18.17 6.81
CA ALA A 175 0.13 19.56 7.02
C ALA A 175 0.77 19.97 8.34
N ASP A 176 1.90 20.64 8.21
CA ASP A 176 2.59 21.35 9.25
C ASP A 176 1.67 22.49 9.65
N ASP A 177 1.26 22.39 10.91
CA ASP A 177 0.57 23.40 11.70
C ASP A 177 1.47 24.64 11.78
N GLU A 178 1.49 25.45 10.72
CA GLU A 178 2.24 26.70 10.68
C GLU A 178 1.28 27.84 10.38
N GLY A 179 0.90 28.52 11.47
CA GLY A 179 0.18 29.77 11.44
C GLY A 179 0.89 30.78 10.54
N ILE A 180 0.24 31.13 9.43
CA ILE A 180 0.71 32.21 8.57
C ILE A 180 0.41 33.53 9.27
N CYS A 181 1.43 34.09 9.92
CA CYS A 181 1.50 35.51 10.20
C CYS A 181 1.50 36.26 8.85
N GLN A 182 0.38 36.88 8.52
CA GLN A 182 0.24 37.78 7.38
C GLN A 182 0.94 39.12 7.70
N PRO A 183 1.90 39.62 6.90
CA PRO A 183 2.12 41.05 6.85
C PRO A 183 1.00 41.70 6.04
N GLY A 184 0.27 42.60 6.69
CA GLY A 184 -0.82 43.39 6.12
C GLY A 184 -0.38 44.36 5.02
N PRO A 185 -1.36 45.07 4.41
CA PRO A 185 -1.22 45.68 3.10
C PRO A 185 -0.53 47.07 3.17
N LEU A 186 0.45 47.30 2.28
CA LEU A 186 0.30 48.01 1.00
C LEU A 186 1.65 48.07 0.28
#